data_AF-A0A961QVL5-F1
#
_entry.id   AF-A0A961QVL5-F1
#
_cell.length_a   1.000
_cell.length_b   1.000
_cell.length_c   1.000
_cell.angle_alpha   90.00
_cell.angle_beta   90.00
_cell.angle_gamma   90.00
#
_symmetry.space_group_name_H-M   'P 1'
#
loop_
_entity.id
_entity.type
_entity.pdbx_description
1 polymer ?
#
loop_
_entity_poly.entity_id
_entity_poly.type
_entity_poly.pdbx_seq_one_letter_code
_entity_poly.pdbx_strand_id
1 'polypeptide(L)' 'MALFKFGRKDSGASTTGSADLVSFLGGFSIEVMPRTAEKVEDFSAILPRGTRVYIAHIEGTPIEDMVA' A
#
# COMPACT_ATOMS: atom_id res chain seq x y z
N MET A 1 -3.41 -49.75 -22.22
CA MET A 1 -3.39 -49.03 -20.92
C MET A 1 -2.24 -48.05 -20.95
N ALA A 2 -2.52 -46.75 -20.86
CA ALA A 2 -1.48 -45.72 -20.81
C ALA A 2 -1.39 -45.18 -19.37
N LEU A 3 -0.20 -45.23 -18.79
CA LEU A 3 0.08 -44.70 -17.46
C LEU A 3 0.45 -43.22 -17.62
N PHE A 4 -0.43 -42.30 -17.22
CA PHE A 4 -0.13 -40.88 -17.20
C PHE A 4 0.69 -40.55 -15.95
N LYS A 5 1.88 -39.96 -16.14
CA LYS A 5 2.69 -39.41 -15.05
C LYS A 5 2.24 -37.97 -14.81
N PHE A 6 1.55 -37.73 -13.70
CA PHE A 6 1.31 -36.38 -13.20
C PHE A 6 2.63 -35.83 -12.66
N GLY A 7 3.26 -34.96 -13.45
CA GLY A 7 4.41 -34.19 -12.98
C GLY A 7 3.98 -33.39 -11.77
N ARG A 8 4.60 -33.64 -10.62
CA ARG A 8 4.46 -32.79 -9.44
C ARG A 8 4.95 -31.42 -9.86
N LYS A 9 4.04 -30.45 -9.93
CA LYS A 9 4.44 -29.04 -10.03
C LYS A 9 5.24 -28.77 -8.77
N ASP A 10 6.54 -28.58 -8.90
CA ASP A 10 7.32 -27.98 -7.85
C ASP A 10 6.68 -26.62 -7.60
N SER A 11 5.85 -26.57 -6.56
CA SER A 11 5.53 -25.34 -5.84
C SER A 11 6.80 -24.92 -5.12
N GLY A 12 7.84 -24.60 -5.89
CA GLY A 12 8.93 -23.76 -5.44
C GLY A 12 8.26 -22.46 -5.05
N ALA A 13 8.03 -22.30 -3.75
CA ALA A 13 7.50 -21.09 -3.19
C ALA A 13 8.38 -19.95 -3.70
N SER A 14 7.86 -19.15 -4.63
CA SER A 14 8.46 -17.87 -4.97
C SER A 14 8.18 -16.94 -3.80
N THR A 15 8.91 -17.14 -2.70
CA THR A 15 8.95 -16.22 -1.56
C THR A 15 9.91 -15.07 -1.84
N THR A 16 10.29 -14.86 -3.09
CA THR A 16 10.76 -13.57 -3.57
C THR A 16 9.51 -12.78 -3.91
N GLY A 17 9.16 -11.79 -3.08
CA GLY A 17 8.08 -10.86 -3.41
C GLY A 17 8.21 -10.47 -4.87
N SER A 18 7.17 -10.73 -5.66
CA SER A 18 7.27 -10.64 -7.11
C SER A 18 7.80 -9.27 -7.47
N ALA A 19 8.91 -9.22 -8.21
CA ALA A 19 9.52 -7.96 -8.64
C ALA A 19 8.47 -7.05 -9.32
N ASP A 20 7.52 -7.68 -10.01
CA ASP A 20 6.35 -7.04 -10.59
C ASP A 20 5.49 -6.30 -9.55
N LEU A 21 5.22 -6.88 -8.38
CA LEU A 21 4.48 -6.19 -7.30
C LEU A 21 5.26 -5.00 -6.75
N VAL A 22 6.57 -5.12 -6.57
CA VAL A 22 7.41 -4.01 -6.11
C VAL A 22 7.36 -2.86 -7.11
N SER A 23 7.47 -3.17 -8.41
CA SER A 23 7.37 -2.16 -9.47
C SER A 23 5.97 -1.53 -9.55
N PHE A 24 4.92 -2.33 -9.36
CA PHE A 24 3.53 -1.88 -9.38
C PHE A 24 3.21 -0.93 -8.22
N LEU A 25 3.77 -1.20 -7.04
CA LEU A 25 3.61 -0.34 -5.85
C LEU A 25 4.54 0.90 -5.91
N GLY A 26 5.36 1.06 -6.94
CA GLY A 26 6.20 2.24 -7.11
C GLY A 26 5.37 3.52 -7.25
N GLY A 27 5.72 4.56 -6.50
CA GLY A 27 5.07 5.88 -6.62
C GLY A 27 3.62 5.92 -6.14
N PHE A 28 3.20 4.96 -5.31
CA PHE A 28 1.85 4.96 -4.75
C PHE A 28 1.57 6.22 -3.92
N SER A 29 0.28 6.54 -3.80
CA SER A 29 -0.24 7.61 -2.95
C SER A 29 -1.31 7.03 -2.03
N ILE A 30 -1.62 7.74 -0.94
CA ILE A 30 -2.65 7.32 0.02
C ILE A 30 -3.67 8.42 0.24
N GLU A 31 -4.90 8.01 0.59
CA GLU A 31 -5.95 8.89 1.07
C GLU A 31 -6.25 8.55 2.53
N VAL A 32 -6.37 9.58 3.37
CA VAL A 32 -6.61 9.42 4.81
C VAL A 32 -7.67 10.41 5.29
N MET A 33 -8.38 10.03 6.35
CA MET A 33 -9.29 10.93 7.04
C MET A 33 -8.51 11.84 8.01
N PRO A 34 -8.95 13.08 8.29
CA PRO A 34 -8.26 14.02 9.20
C PRO A 34 -7.91 13.40 10.56
N ARG A 35 -8.89 12.82 11.26
CA ARG A 35 -8.71 12.11 12.54
C ARG A 35 -7.70 10.95 12.54
N THR A 36 -7.39 10.41 11.36
CA THR A 36 -6.37 9.35 11.20
C THR A 36 -5.02 9.99 10.95
N ALA A 37 -4.97 11.05 10.15
CA ALA A 37 -3.75 11.81 9.91
C ALA A 37 -3.19 12.43 11.19
N GLU A 38 -4.06 12.98 12.06
CA GLU A 38 -3.68 13.54 13.37
C GLU A 38 -2.97 12.56 14.30
N LYS A 39 -3.20 11.26 14.13
CA LYS A 39 -2.56 10.21 14.95
C LYS A 39 -1.15 9.84 14.47
N VAL A 40 -0.74 10.36 13.32
CA VAL A 40 0.57 10.12 12.71
C VAL A 40 1.42 11.36 12.95
N GLU A 41 2.40 11.26 13.83
CA GLU A 41 3.31 12.37 14.17
C GLU A 41 4.20 12.78 12.98
N ASP A 42 4.72 11.79 12.24
CA ASP A 42 5.57 12.01 11.08
C ASP A 42 5.32 10.97 9.98
N PHE A 43 4.71 11.39 8.88
CA PHE A 43 4.48 10.55 7.71
C PHE A 43 5.78 10.11 7.03
N SER A 44 6.83 10.93 7.08
CA SER A 44 8.11 10.63 6.43
C SER A 44 8.87 9.50 7.12
N ALA A 45 8.55 9.21 8.39
CA ALA A 45 9.09 8.07 9.13
C ALA A 45 8.48 6.73 8.69
N ILE A 46 7.29 6.73 8.09
CA ILE A 46 6.52 5.52 7.76
C ILE A 46 6.21 5.36 6.26
N LEU A 47 6.32 6.43 5.47
CA LEU A 47 6.08 6.41 4.03
C LEU A 47 7.36 6.70 3.25
N PRO A 48 7.52 6.11 2.06
CA PRO A 48 8.60 6.47 1.16
C PRO A 48 8.60 7.97 0.82
N ARG A 49 9.79 8.53 0.60
CA ARG A 49 9.92 9.92 0.14
C ARG A 49 9.22 10.12 -1.20
N GLY A 50 8.47 11.21 -1.31
CA GLY A 50 7.71 11.54 -2.52
C GLY A 50 6.32 10.90 -2.58
N THR A 51 5.94 10.06 -1.61
CA THR A 51 4.55 9.60 -1.46
C THR A 51 3.64 10.80 -1.19
N ARG A 52 2.57 10.92 -1.96
CA ARG A 52 1.55 11.94 -1.76
C ARG A 52 0.48 11.43 -0.80
N VAL A 53 0.11 12.27 0.15
CA VAL A 53 -0.94 12.00 1.13
C VAL A 53 -2.09 12.97 0.88
N TYR A 54 -3.24 12.45 0.50
CA TYR A 54 -4.47 13.23 0.35
C TYR A 54 -5.27 13.15 1.66
N ILE A 55 -5.58 14.30 2.24
CA ILE A 55 -6.49 14.36 3.39
C ILE A 55 -7.89 14.64 2.86
N ALA A 56 -8.79 13.68 3.07
CA ALA A 56 -10.16 13.80 2.60
C ALA A 56 -10.92 14.87 3.40
N HIS A 57 -11.47 15.85 2.70
CA HIS A 57 -12.40 16.80 3.29
C HIS A 57 -13.80 16.18 3.27
N ILE A 58 -14.37 15.99 4.46
CA ILE A 58 -15.71 15.44 4.64
C ILE A 58 -16.63 16.52 5.21
N GLU A 59 -17.91 16.44 4.90
CA GLU A 59 -18.91 17.35 5.43
C GLU A 59 -18.90 17.36 6.97
N GLY A 60 -18.90 18.56 7.57
CA GLY A 60 -18.88 18.74 9.02
C GLY A 60 -17.49 18.71 9.66
N THR A 61 -16.40 18.62 8.89
CA THR A 61 -15.04 18.85 9.41
C THR A 61 -14.55 20.23 8.96
N PRO A 62 -14.34 21.18 9.88
CA PRO A 62 -13.76 22.49 9.57
C PRO A 62 -12.38 22.34 8.89
N ILE A 63 -12.05 23.27 7.98
CA ILE A 63 -10.76 23.24 7.26
C ILE A 63 -9.59 23.45 8.22
N GLU A 64 -9.82 24.15 9.33
CA GLU A 64 -8.85 24.40 10.39
C GLU A 64 -8.37 23.10 11.04
N ASP A 65 -9.25 22.09 11.14
CA ASP A 65 -8.89 20.76 11.65
C ASP A 65 -8.08 19.94 10.64
N MET A 66 -7.95 20.42 9.39
CA MET A 66 -7.18 19.78 8.32
C MET A 66 -5.84 20.44 8.07
N VAL A 67 -5.57 21.61 8.68
CA VAL A 67 -4.38 22.42 8.46
C VAL A 67 -3.68 22.61 9.80
N ALA A 68 -2.64 21.81 10.05
CA ALA A 68 -1.75 21.95 11.20
C ALA A 68 -0.63 22.96 10.93
#